data_AF-A0A7X7PUT0-F1
#
_entry.id   AF-A0A7X7PUT0-F1
#
_cell.length_a   1.000
_cell.length_b   1.000
_cell.length_c   1.000
_cell.angle_alpha   90.00
_cell.angle_beta   90.00
_cell.angle_gamma   90.00
#
_symmetry.space_group_name_H-M   'P 1'
#
loop_
_entity.id
_entity.type
_entity.pdbx_description
1 polymer ?
#
loop_
_entity_poly.entity_id
_entity_poly.type
_entity_poly.pdbx_seq_one_letter_code
_entity_poly.pdbx_strand_id
1 'polypeptide(L)'
;MSRYSPTFQNLLLQRVSRRGVLQAGLVLMPLALGGCTATLAPEPRRSTGGLGFKPIKGSAADAVLLPPGYTYDLVVRWGESLFPGVPDLDASKLAGGALLEPGAAELQSKQFGQNCDAKHFFPLDGRSDHGILCVNNEFTDDALMYPGHAGFAGASRGGSRAYVERYPHIVGVSQAAQGVSIIEVVRERGAWKRVKDSRYARRITANTPIDIGGPARGATLMRTKNDPDGV
;
A
#
# COMPACT_ATOMS: atom_id res chain seq x y z
N MET A 1 -25.43 -2.49 26.89
CA MET A 1 -25.43 -1.10 26.39
C MET A 1 -24.51 -1.01 25.17
N SER A 2 -25.07 -1.06 23.96
CA SER A 2 -24.32 -1.02 22.70
C SER A 2 -23.92 0.42 22.36
N ARG A 3 -22.63 0.69 22.24
CA ARG A 3 -22.12 1.99 21.77
C ARG A 3 -22.07 1.95 20.24
N TYR A 4 -23.05 2.60 19.60
CA TYR A 4 -23.01 2.82 18.16
C TYR A 4 -21.86 3.79 17.82
N SER A 5 -20.90 3.33 17.03
CA SER A 5 -19.93 4.22 16.38
C SER A 5 -20.63 4.97 15.24
N PRO A 6 -20.47 6.29 15.11
CA PRO A 6 -21.11 7.04 14.04
C PRO A 6 -20.62 6.54 12.69
N THR A 7 -21.52 6.36 11.73
CA THR A 7 -21.17 5.97 10.37
C THR A 7 -20.35 7.08 9.70
N PHE A 8 -19.51 6.71 8.72
CA PHE A 8 -18.72 7.66 7.94
C PHE A 8 -19.59 8.78 7.32
N GLN A 9 -20.81 8.45 6.92
CA GLN A 9 -21.79 9.41 6.39
C GLN A 9 -22.17 10.48 7.43
N ASN A 10 -22.29 10.13 8.71
CA ASN A 10 -22.56 11.09 9.78
C ASN A 10 -21.38 12.04 9.98
N LEU A 11 -20.15 11.55 9.90
CA LEU A 11 -18.94 12.38 9.99
C LEU A 11 -18.80 13.33 8.78
N LEU A 12 -19.16 12.86 7.59
CA LEU A 12 -19.15 13.66 6.36
C LEU A 12 -20.17 14.83 6.44
N LEU A 13 -21.41 14.52 6.83
CA LEU A 13 -22.49 15.52 6.97
C LEU A 13 -22.16 16.57 8.03
N GLN A 14 -21.53 16.16 9.14
CA GLN A 14 -21.12 17.08 10.21
C GLN A 14 -20.03 18.06 9.73
N ARG A 15 -19.14 17.64 8.82
CA ARG A 15 -18.11 18.51 8.24
C ARG A 15 -18.69 19.51 7.22
N VAL A 16 -19.70 19.10 6.45
CA VAL A 16 -20.43 19.97 5.50
C VAL A 16 -21.26 21.02 6.24
N SER A 17 -21.94 20.63 7.32
CA SER A 17 -22.72 21.54 8.18
C SER A 17 -21.88 22.69 8.77
N ARG A 18 -20.68 22.39 9.30
CA ARG A 18 -19.78 23.41 9.86
C ARG A 18 -19.29 24.43 8.83
N ARG A 19 -19.06 23.99 7.58
CA ARG A 19 -18.70 24.88 6.47
C ARG A 19 -19.86 25.78 6.05
N GLY A 20 -21.09 25.27 6.08
CA GLY A 20 -22.30 26.06 5.81
C GLY A 20 -22.52 27.18 6.84
N VAL A 21 -22.33 26.90 8.14
CA VAL A 21 -22.49 27.90 9.20
C VAL A 21 -21.44 29.01 9.13
N LEU A 22 -20.18 28.68 8.82
CA LEU A 22 -19.11 29.68 8.66
C LEU A 22 -19.25 30.53 7.38
N GLN A 23 -19.89 30.00 6.33
CA GLN A 23 -20.20 30.79 5.13
C GLN A 23 -21.46 31.67 5.29
N ALA A 24 -22.42 31.25 6.13
CA ALA A 24 -23.63 32.02 6.41
C ALA A 24 -23.45 33.11 7.49
N GLY A 25 -22.45 32.98 8.37
CA GLY A 25 -22.18 33.93 9.47
C GLY A 25 -21.65 35.32 9.05
N LEU A 26 -21.47 35.58 7.74
CA LEU A 26 -20.93 36.83 7.21
C LEU A 26 -22.00 37.81 6.67
N VAL A 27 -23.29 37.52 6.83
CA VAL A 27 -24.37 38.28 6.15
C VAL A 27 -25.38 38.99 7.09
N LEU A 28 -25.23 38.97 8.41
CA LEU A 28 -26.17 39.70 9.30
C LEU A 28 -25.46 40.51 10.39
N MET A 29 -25.07 41.74 10.06
CA MET A 29 -24.86 42.82 11.03
C MET A 29 -25.28 44.18 10.43
N PRO A 30 -26.41 44.78 10.86
CA PRO A 30 -26.72 46.18 10.58
C PRO A 30 -26.17 47.11 11.68
N LEU A 31 -25.36 48.07 11.22
CA LEU A 31 -24.96 49.39 11.74
C LEU A 31 -25.23 49.80 13.22
N ALA A 32 -24.15 50.27 13.87
CA ALA A 32 -24.18 51.45 14.74
C ALA A 32 -22.82 52.21 14.73
N LEU A 33 -22.81 53.37 14.07
CA LEU A 33 -22.02 54.61 14.24
C LEU A 33 -20.51 54.59 14.59
N GLY A 34 -19.71 55.18 13.68
CA GLY A 34 -18.67 56.16 14.07
C GLY A 34 -17.23 55.90 13.61
N GLY A 35 -16.78 56.62 12.57
CA GLY A 35 -15.36 56.97 12.36
C GLY A 35 -14.51 56.04 11.47
N CYS A 36 -13.85 56.65 10.49
CA CYS A 36 -12.78 56.10 9.64
C CYS A 36 -13.19 55.04 8.60
N THR A 37 -13.59 55.51 7.42
CA THR A 37 -13.63 54.72 6.18
C THR A 37 -12.20 54.39 5.73
N ALA A 38 -11.59 53.35 6.30
CA ALA A 38 -10.56 52.61 5.58
C ALA A 38 -11.29 51.66 4.63
N THR A 39 -11.41 52.04 3.36
CA THR A 39 -11.81 51.11 2.31
C THR A 39 -10.72 50.06 2.16
N LEU A 40 -10.77 49.02 2.99
CA LEU A 40 -10.11 47.76 2.72
C LEU A 40 -10.78 47.21 1.47
N ALA A 41 -10.21 47.56 0.31
CA ALA A 41 -10.49 46.85 -0.92
C ALA A 41 -10.29 45.36 -0.60
N PRO A 42 -11.28 44.49 -0.87
CA PRO A 42 -11.04 43.07 -0.74
C PRO A 42 -9.86 42.75 -1.65
N GLU A 43 -8.74 42.33 -1.05
CA GLU A 43 -7.65 41.75 -1.84
C GLU A 43 -8.28 40.68 -2.74
N PRO A 44 -7.93 40.65 -4.04
CA PRO A 44 -8.41 39.60 -4.91
C PRO A 44 -8.01 38.28 -4.26
N ARG A 45 -9.00 37.53 -3.77
CA ARG A 45 -8.79 36.16 -3.31
C ARG A 45 -8.09 35.48 -4.48
N ARG A 46 -6.79 35.21 -4.33
CA ARG A 46 -6.07 34.29 -5.21
C ARG A 46 -6.98 33.08 -5.31
N SER A 47 -7.54 32.84 -6.50
CA SER A 47 -8.28 31.62 -6.76
C SER A 47 -7.36 30.50 -6.30
N THR A 48 -7.71 29.80 -5.23
CA THR A 48 -7.06 28.56 -4.87
C THR A 48 -7.27 27.69 -6.09
N GLY A 49 -6.22 27.50 -6.90
CA GLY A 49 -6.32 26.92 -8.23
C GLY A 49 -7.16 25.66 -8.18
N GLY A 50 -8.18 25.59 -9.04
CA GLY A 50 -8.99 24.40 -9.18
C GLY A 50 -8.12 23.20 -9.56
N LEU A 51 -8.65 21.99 -9.38
CA LEU A 51 -7.99 20.77 -9.84
C LEU A 51 -7.70 20.88 -11.34
N GLY A 52 -6.44 20.74 -11.74
CA GLY A 52 -5.97 20.93 -13.12
C GLY A 52 -6.29 19.78 -14.09
N PHE A 53 -7.25 18.91 -13.76
CA PHE A 53 -7.64 17.78 -14.60
C PHE A 53 -9.16 17.68 -14.70
N LYS A 54 -9.64 17.12 -15.82
CA LYS A 54 -11.07 16.82 -15.99
C LYS A 54 -11.42 15.54 -15.21
N PRO A 55 -12.38 15.58 -14.27
CA PRO A 55 -12.84 14.37 -13.58
C PRO A 55 -13.35 13.30 -14.56
N ILE A 56 -13.12 12.03 -14.22
CA ILE A 56 -13.62 10.86 -14.96
C ILE A 56 -14.77 10.19 -14.21
N LYS A 57 -15.58 9.39 -14.91
CA LYS A 57 -16.65 8.59 -14.30
C LYS A 57 -16.09 7.30 -13.71
N GLY A 58 -16.76 6.76 -12.69
CA GLY A 58 -16.50 5.40 -12.23
C GLY A 58 -16.75 4.37 -13.34
N SER A 59 -16.02 3.26 -13.30
CA SER A 59 -16.09 2.17 -14.28
C SER A 59 -15.88 0.82 -13.61
N ALA A 60 -16.42 -0.24 -14.21
CA ALA A 60 -16.18 -1.63 -13.85
C ALA A 60 -15.23 -2.35 -14.83
N ALA A 61 -14.63 -1.61 -15.77
CA ALA A 61 -13.64 -2.16 -16.68
C ALA A 61 -12.38 -2.58 -15.92
N ASP A 62 -11.79 -3.71 -16.30
CA ASP A 62 -10.48 -4.17 -15.81
C ASP A 62 -9.35 -3.37 -16.46
N ALA A 63 -9.30 -2.07 -16.17
CA ALA A 63 -8.35 -1.14 -16.75
C ALA A 63 -8.11 0.07 -15.83
N VAL A 64 -6.88 0.59 -15.85
CA VAL A 64 -6.56 1.88 -15.21
C VAL A 64 -7.06 3.01 -16.11
N LEU A 65 -8.18 3.64 -15.71
CA LEU A 65 -8.73 4.81 -16.41
C LEU A 65 -8.17 6.10 -15.82
N LEU A 66 -7.68 6.98 -16.67
CA LEU A 66 -7.08 8.27 -16.29
C LEU A 66 -7.76 9.44 -17.00
N PRO A 67 -7.67 10.67 -16.44
CA PRO A 67 -8.06 11.88 -17.15
C PRO A 67 -7.28 12.05 -18.47
N PRO A 68 -7.84 12.78 -19.47
CA PRO A 68 -7.13 13.08 -20.70
C PRO A 68 -5.76 13.74 -20.45
N GLY A 69 -4.72 13.26 -21.15
CA GLY A 69 -3.35 13.76 -21.01
C GLY A 69 -2.52 13.11 -19.89
N TYR A 70 -3.10 12.19 -19.10
CA TYR A 70 -2.38 11.42 -18.09
C TYR A 70 -2.02 10.02 -18.60
N THR A 71 -0.89 9.51 -18.14
CA THR A 71 -0.41 8.14 -18.37
C THR A 71 -0.01 7.51 -17.04
N TYR A 72 0.25 6.21 -17.06
CA TYR A 72 0.87 5.49 -15.94
C TYR A 72 1.97 4.58 -16.47
N ASP A 73 2.95 4.31 -15.62
CA ASP A 73 3.97 3.31 -15.87
C ASP A 73 3.78 2.15 -14.90
N LEU A 74 4.05 0.94 -15.38
CA LEU A 74 4.16 -0.21 -14.51
C LEU A 74 5.61 -0.35 -14.03
N VAL A 75 5.83 -0.11 -12.75
CA VAL A 75 7.18 -0.08 -12.16
C VAL A 75 7.70 -1.48 -11.82
N VAL A 76 6.85 -2.33 -11.25
CA VAL A 76 7.18 -3.70 -10.82
C VAL A 76 5.89 -4.49 -10.61
N ARG A 77 5.94 -5.81 -10.81
CA ARG A 77 4.85 -6.76 -10.51
C ARG A 77 5.23 -7.71 -9.37
N TRP A 78 4.23 -8.31 -8.73
CA TRP A 78 4.46 -9.48 -7.87
C TRP A 78 5.25 -10.54 -8.63
N GLY A 79 6.25 -11.12 -7.98
CA GLY A 79 7.03 -12.22 -8.54
C GLY A 79 8.19 -11.80 -9.45
N GLU A 80 8.32 -10.51 -9.79
CA GLU A 80 9.54 -10.04 -10.47
C GLU A 80 10.76 -10.16 -9.54
N SER A 81 11.84 -10.76 -10.06
CA SER A 81 13.07 -11.00 -9.34
C SER A 81 13.75 -9.70 -8.91
N LEU A 82 14.23 -9.66 -7.67
CA LEU A 82 15.02 -8.55 -7.15
C LEU A 82 16.53 -8.76 -7.26
N PHE A 83 16.99 -9.97 -7.59
CA PHE A 83 18.40 -10.34 -7.54
C PHE A 83 18.87 -11.04 -8.83
N PRO A 84 20.15 -10.85 -9.23
CA PRO A 84 20.73 -11.53 -10.37
C PRO A 84 20.60 -13.06 -10.28
N GLY A 85 20.30 -13.72 -11.40
CA GLY A 85 20.22 -15.18 -11.48
C GLY A 85 18.97 -15.80 -10.84
N VAL A 86 18.10 -15.01 -10.23
CA VAL A 86 16.79 -15.46 -9.75
C VAL A 86 15.76 -15.24 -10.87
N PRO A 87 15.00 -16.26 -11.28
CA PRO A 87 13.97 -16.11 -12.30
C PRO A 87 12.78 -15.29 -11.78
N ASP A 88 12.10 -14.58 -12.69
CA ASP A 88 10.78 -14.01 -12.40
C ASP A 88 9.75 -15.15 -12.24
N LEU A 89 8.74 -14.94 -11.41
CA LEU A 89 7.58 -15.82 -11.34
C LEU A 89 6.79 -15.75 -12.65
N ASP A 90 6.64 -16.88 -13.31
CA ASP A 90 5.77 -17.00 -14.47
C ASP A 90 4.32 -17.21 -14.02
N ALA A 91 3.56 -16.12 -13.96
CA ALA A 91 2.16 -16.13 -13.53
C ALA A 91 1.28 -17.07 -14.38
N SER A 92 1.66 -17.37 -15.64
CA SER A 92 0.90 -18.29 -16.49
C SER A 92 0.94 -19.74 -15.99
N LYS A 93 1.93 -20.08 -15.15
CA LYS A 93 2.10 -21.43 -14.57
C LYS A 93 1.44 -21.60 -13.21
N LEU A 94 0.83 -20.55 -12.65
CA LEU A 94 0.16 -20.63 -11.34
C LEU A 94 -0.98 -21.64 -11.34
N ALA A 95 -1.80 -21.66 -12.40
CA ALA A 95 -2.88 -22.65 -12.56
C ALA A 95 -2.36 -24.10 -12.62
N GLY A 96 -1.11 -24.29 -13.03
CA GLY A 96 -0.43 -25.59 -13.04
C GLY A 96 0.24 -25.96 -11.72
N GLY A 97 0.17 -25.11 -10.70
CA GLY A 97 0.76 -25.37 -9.39
C GLY A 97 2.23 -24.98 -9.28
N ALA A 98 2.71 -23.97 -10.03
CA ALA A 98 4.12 -23.53 -9.96
C ALA A 98 4.62 -23.19 -8.54
N LEU A 99 3.73 -22.71 -7.66
CA LEU A 99 4.06 -22.41 -6.26
C LEU A 99 3.96 -23.63 -5.33
N LEU A 100 3.54 -24.79 -5.84
CA LEU A 100 3.58 -26.08 -5.15
C LEU A 100 4.91 -26.83 -5.37
N GLU A 101 5.74 -26.34 -6.29
CA GLU A 101 7.02 -26.94 -6.61
C GLU A 101 8.05 -26.71 -5.49
N PRO A 102 8.99 -27.65 -5.26
CA PRO A 102 10.08 -27.46 -4.32
C PRO A 102 10.87 -26.16 -4.59
N GLY A 103 11.22 -25.44 -3.53
CA GLY A 103 12.00 -24.20 -3.65
C GLY A 103 11.19 -22.94 -3.97
N ALA A 104 9.86 -23.05 -4.19
CA ALA A 104 9.01 -21.88 -4.45
C ALA A 104 9.13 -20.80 -3.36
N ALA A 105 9.24 -21.18 -2.09
CA ALA A 105 9.40 -20.24 -0.97
C ALA A 105 10.75 -19.50 -1.03
N GLU A 106 11.82 -20.19 -1.41
CA GLU A 106 13.15 -19.59 -1.55
C GLU A 106 13.15 -18.58 -2.70
N LEU A 107 12.56 -18.94 -3.86
CA LEU A 107 12.40 -18.04 -4.99
C LEU A 107 11.56 -16.82 -4.62
N GLN A 108 10.40 -17.03 -3.98
CA GLN A 108 9.51 -15.95 -3.57
C GLN A 108 10.18 -15.01 -2.56
N SER A 109 11.11 -15.50 -1.72
CA SER A 109 11.90 -14.66 -0.79
C SER A 109 12.88 -13.72 -1.50
N LYS A 110 13.16 -13.97 -2.78
CA LYS A 110 14.06 -13.21 -3.65
C LYS A 110 13.33 -12.43 -4.76
N GLN A 111 12.01 -12.58 -4.86
CA GLN A 111 11.14 -11.87 -5.80
C GLN A 111 10.36 -10.77 -5.10
N PHE A 112 9.76 -9.84 -5.83
CA PHE A 112 8.87 -8.82 -5.26
C PHE A 112 7.61 -9.48 -4.67
N GLY A 113 7.15 -9.00 -3.51
CA GLY A 113 6.02 -9.61 -2.78
C GLY A 113 4.64 -9.36 -3.40
N GLN A 114 3.60 -9.99 -2.83
CA GLN A 114 2.22 -9.88 -3.31
C GLN A 114 1.46 -8.72 -2.62
N ASN A 115 0.33 -8.32 -3.20
CA ASN A 115 -0.64 -7.37 -2.64
C ASN A 115 0.01 -6.16 -1.99
N CYS A 116 0.66 -5.37 -2.85
CA CYS A 116 1.31 -4.13 -2.46
C CYS A 116 0.33 -3.19 -1.78
N ASP A 117 0.79 -2.57 -0.70
CA ASP A 117 0.02 -1.55 0.00
C ASP A 117 0.86 -0.27 0.17
N ALA A 118 1.06 0.20 1.40
CA ALA A 118 1.75 1.43 1.69
C ALA A 118 3.14 1.45 1.03
N LYS A 119 3.49 2.61 0.48
CA LYS A 119 4.77 2.83 -0.18
C LYS A 119 5.35 4.18 0.19
N HIS A 120 6.67 4.24 0.30
CA HIS A 120 7.41 5.47 0.57
C HIS A 120 8.62 5.58 -0.36
N PHE A 121 8.83 6.79 -0.90
CA PHE A 121 9.95 7.11 -1.78
C PHE A 121 11.00 7.92 -1.02
N PHE A 122 12.23 7.44 -1.03
CA PHE A 122 13.39 8.09 -0.44
C PHE A 122 14.30 8.58 -1.58
N PRO A 123 14.45 9.89 -1.80
CA PRO A 123 15.28 10.43 -2.87
C PRO A 123 16.75 10.05 -2.65
N LEU A 124 17.41 9.58 -3.70
CA LEU A 124 18.86 9.44 -3.72
C LEU A 124 19.47 10.74 -4.23
N ASP A 125 20.54 11.19 -3.57
CA ASP A 125 21.26 12.42 -3.93
C ASP A 125 20.36 13.67 -4.03
N GLY A 126 19.28 13.71 -3.24
CA GLY A 126 18.30 14.81 -3.24
C GLY A 126 17.44 14.90 -4.52
N ARG A 127 17.48 13.89 -5.39
CA ARG A 127 16.76 13.85 -6.66
C ARG A 127 15.31 13.42 -6.50
N SER A 128 14.40 14.11 -7.18
CA SER A 128 12.96 13.77 -7.20
C SER A 128 12.60 12.74 -8.28
N ASP A 129 13.56 12.36 -9.12
CA ASP A 129 13.42 11.44 -10.23
C ASP A 129 14.27 10.16 -10.07
N HIS A 130 14.92 9.97 -8.92
CA HIS A 130 15.76 8.80 -8.64
C HIS A 130 15.80 8.54 -7.13
N GLY A 131 15.48 7.31 -6.73
CA GLY A 131 15.39 7.00 -5.30
C GLY A 131 15.09 5.55 -4.98
N ILE A 132 14.94 5.28 -3.69
CA ILE A 132 14.52 3.99 -3.14
C ILE A 132 13.02 4.02 -2.87
N LEU A 133 12.31 3.03 -3.37
CA LEU A 133 10.91 2.80 -3.06
C LEU A 133 10.80 1.60 -2.12
N CYS A 134 10.32 1.85 -0.91
CA CYS A 134 9.96 0.81 0.05
C CYS A 134 8.45 0.55 -0.07
N VAL A 135 8.06 -0.70 -0.32
CA VAL A 135 6.67 -1.11 -0.57
C VAL A 135 6.29 -2.24 0.37
N ASN A 136 5.22 -2.06 1.14
CA ASN A 136 4.64 -3.12 1.96
C ASN A 136 3.97 -4.18 1.08
N ASN A 137 4.08 -5.43 1.48
CA ASN A 137 3.39 -6.59 0.91
C ASN A 137 2.52 -7.20 2.01
N GLU A 138 1.23 -6.89 1.98
CA GLU A 138 0.36 -7.00 3.17
C GLU A 138 -0.13 -8.44 3.41
N PHE A 139 -0.68 -9.08 2.38
CA PHE A 139 -1.29 -10.41 2.48
C PHE A 139 -1.14 -11.20 1.19
N THR A 140 -1.50 -12.48 1.22
CA THR A 140 -1.57 -13.32 0.03
C THR A 140 -2.99 -13.64 -0.37
N ASP A 141 -3.25 -13.72 -1.68
CA ASP A 141 -4.49 -14.29 -2.18
C ASP A 141 -4.25 -15.72 -2.67
N ASP A 142 -4.49 -16.67 -1.78
CA ASP A 142 -4.20 -18.07 -2.03
C ASP A 142 -5.03 -18.67 -3.17
N ALA A 143 -6.20 -18.10 -3.51
CA ALA A 143 -6.97 -18.54 -4.68
C ALA A 143 -6.30 -18.17 -6.01
N LEU A 144 -5.50 -17.10 -6.01
CA LEU A 144 -4.68 -16.70 -7.16
C LEU A 144 -3.32 -17.41 -7.18
N MET A 145 -2.83 -17.88 -6.03
CA MET A 145 -1.54 -18.54 -5.91
C MET A 145 -1.58 -20.05 -6.18
N TYR A 146 -2.64 -20.72 -5.74
CA TYR A 146 -2.67 -22.18 -5.72
C TYR A 146 -3.92 -22.77 -6.38
N PRO A 147 -3.76 -23.73 -7.31
CA PRO A 147 -4.90 -24.36 -7.95
C PRO A 147 -5.77 -25.10 -6.94
N GLY A 148 -7.09 -24.89 -7.04
CA GLY A 148 -8.08 -25.52 -6.18
C GLY A 148 -8.12 -24.99 -4.74
N HIS A 149 -7.36 -23.94 -4.40
CA HIS A 149 -7.50 -23.27 -3.12
C HIS A 149 -8.66 -22.27 -3.16
N ALA A 150 -9.50 -22.27 -2.11
CA ALA A 150 -10.75 -21.51 -2.12
C ALA A 150 -10.60 -20.01 -1.75
N GLY A 151 -9.38 -19.59 -1.40
CA GLY A 151 -9.05 -18.20 -1.02
C GLY A 151 -9.83 -17.70 0.20
N PHE A 152 -9.91 -16.38 0.36
CA PHE A 152 -10.64 -15.74 1.46
C PHE A 152 -12.15 -16.02 1.38
N ALA A 153 -12.72 -16.01 0.18
CA ALA A 153 -14.16 -16.20 -0.03
C ALA A 153 -14.64 -17.62 0.35
N GLY A 154 -13.74 -18.60 0.26
CA GLY A 154 -14.01 -19.99 0.65
C GLY A 154 -13.44 -20.41 2.00
N ALA A 155 -12.91 -19.45 2.80
CA ALA A 155 -12.42 -19.68 4.15
C ALA A 155 -13.58 -19.99 5.13
N SER A 156 -14.17 -21.17 4.97
CA SER A 156 -14.97 -21.84 5.98
C SER A 156 -14.04 -22.50 6.99
N ARG A 157 -14.48 -22.67 8.24
CA ARG A 157 -13.67 -23.35 9.27
C ARG A 157 -13.25 -24.74 8.75
N GLY A 158 -11.96 -24.94 8.51
CA GLY A 158 -11.35 -26.23 8.15
C GLY A 158 -10.87 -26.39 6.70
N GLY A 159 -11.41 -25.66 5.73
CA GLY A 159 -11.05 -25.83 4.30
C GLY A 159 -9.59 -25.48 4.01
N SER A 160 -9.14 -24.31 4.47
CA SER A 160 -7.74 -23.89 4.35
C SER A 160 -6.79 -24.81 5.12
N ARG A 161 -7.25 -25.39 6.25
CA ARG A 161 -6.43 -26.30 7.04
C ARG A 161 -6.12 -27.59 6.30
N ALA A 162 -7.12 -28.23 5.68
CA ALA A 162 -6.92 -29.46 4.92
C ALA A 162 -5.97 -29.25 3.73
N TYR A 163 -6.02 -28.08 3.09
CA TYR A 163 -5.10 -27.75 2.00
C TYR A 163 -3.66 -27.57 2.50
N VAL A 164 -3.47 -26.86 3.61
CA VAL A 164 -2.14 -26.71 4.25
C VAL A 164 -1.61 -28.07 4.74
N GLU A 165 -2.45 -28.93 5.31
CA GLU A 165 -2.04 -30.29 5.72
C GLU A 165 -1.59 -31.14 4.52
N ARG A 166 -2.20 -30.96 3.35
CA ARG A 166 -1.80 -31.61 2.10
C ARG A 166 -0.53 -31.01 1.50
N TYR A 167 -0.36 -29.70 1.58
CA TYR A 167 0.76 -28.96 0.97
C TYR A 167 1.42 -28.02 2.01
N PRO A 168 2.13 -28.55 3.02
CA PRO A 168 2.61 -27.73 4.14
C PRO A 168 3.63 -26.66 3.74
N HIS A 169 4.34 -26.85 2.63
CA HIS A 169 5.35 -25.91 2.14
C HIS A 169 4.76 -24.57 1.66
N ILE A 170 3.46 -24.50 1.35
CA ILE A 170 2.82 -23.25 0.90
C ILE A 170 2.85 -22.17 1.98
N VAL A 171 2.92 -22.56 3.26
CA VAL A 171 3.08 -21.62 4.38
C VAL A 171 4.36 -20.81 4.21
N GLY A 172 5.45 -21.47 3.82
CA GLY A 172 6.74 -20.80 3.56
C GLY A 172 6.66 -19.83 2.38
N VAL A 173 5.90 -20.17 1.33
CA VAL A 173 5.67 -19.28 0.19
C VAL A 173 4.88 -18.05 0.61
N SER A 174 3.79 -18.22 1.37
CA SER A 174 2.98 -17.09 1.86
C SER A 174 3.78 -16.17 2.79
N GLN A 175 4.56 -16.75 3.72
CA GLN A 175 5.49 -16.00 4.57
C GLN A 175 6.53 -15.21 3.77
N ALA A 176 7.02 -15.78 2.66
CA ALA A 176 8.00 -15.14 1.79
C ALA A 176 7.38 -14.09 0.85
N ALA A 177 6.08 -14.16 0.57
CA ALA A 177 5.36 -13.20 -0.28
C ALA A 177 4.96 -11.92 0.48
N GLN A 178 4.89 -11.98 1.81
CA GLN A 178 4.59 -10.84 2.68
C GLN A 178 5.83 -10.07 3.13
N GLY A 179 5.61 -8.92 3.78
CA GLY A 179 6.65 -8.10 4.41
C GLY A 179 6.90 -6.79 3.67
N VAL A 180 8.15 -6.52 3.29
CA VAL A 180 8.55 -5.29 2.57
C VAL A 180 9.45 -5.63 1.39
N SER A 181 9.18 -5.04 0.25
CA SER A 181 10.05 -5.03 -0.92
C SER A 181 10.71 -3.66 -1.06
N ILE A 182 12.04 -3.64 -1.11
CA ILE A 182 12.84 -2.43 -1.29
C ILE A 182 13.45 -2.50 -2.69
N ILE A 183 13.15 -1.50 -3.52
CA ILE A 183 13.65 -1.41 -4.90
C ILE A 183 14.20 -0.01 -5.18
N GLU A 184 15.17 0.09 -6.07
CA GLU A 184 15.61 1.36 -6.63
C GLU A 184 14.78 1.69 -7.88
N VAL A 185 14.37 2.95 -8.01
CA VAL A 185 13.56 3.44 -9.12
C VAL A 185 14.13 4.74 -9.68
N VAL A 186 14.05 4.90 -10.99
CA VAL A 186 14.49 6.10 -11.71
C VAL A 186 13.44 6.49 -12.75
N ARG A 187 13.25 7.79 -12.96
CA ARG A 187 12.42 8.34 -14.01
C ARG A 187 13.30 8.83 -15.14
N GLU A 188 13.23 8.15 -16.28
CA GLU A 188 14.01 8.47 -17.47
C GLU A 188 13.07 8.77 -18.62
N ARG A 189 13.31 9.88 -19.34
CA ARG A 189 12.47 10.30 -20.48
C ARG A 189 10.97 10.34 -20.14
N GLY A 190 10.66 10.75 -18.91
CA GLY A 190 9.30 10.87 -18.40
C GLY A 190 8.68 9.59 -17.83
N ALA A 191 9.34 8.42 -17.97
CA ALA A 191 8.80 7.14 -17.52
C ALA A 191 9.54 6.59 -16.30
N TRP A 192 8.80 6.13 -15.29
CA TRP A 192 9.36 5.47 -14.11
C TRP A 192 9.73 4.02 -14.41
N LYS A 193 10.90 3.60 -13.95
CA LYS A 193 11.41 2.23 -14.11
C LYS A 193 12.11 1.77 -12.84
N ARG A 194 12.06 0.47 -12.58
CA ARG A 194 12.92 -0.19 -11.60
C ARG A 194 14.35 -0.29 -12.14
N VAL A 195 15.33 0.02 -11.31
CA VAL A 195 16.75 -0.27 -11.58
C VAL A 195 17.01 -1.73 -11.19
N LYS A 196 17.36 -2.56 -12.18
CA LYS A 196 17.69 -3.98 -11.95
C LYS A 196 19.06 -4.11 -11.30
N ASP A 197 19.26 -5.21 -10.57
CA ASP A 197 20.53 -5.55 -9.91
C ASP A 197 21.06 -4.45 -8.97
N SER A 198 20.14 -3.65 -8.42
CA SER A 198 20.47 -2.57 -7.49
C SER A 198 21.06 -3.12 -6.20
N ARG A 199 22.14 -2.50 -5.72
CA ARG A 199 22.71 -2.76 -4.40
C ARG A 199 21.76 -2.48 -3.24
N TYR A 200 20.69 -1.72 -3.48
CA TYR A 200 19.68 -1.39 -2.48
C TYR A 200 18.51 -2.39 -2.46
N ALA A 201 18.44 -3.30 -3.44
CA ALA A 201 17.36 -4.27 -3.52
C ALA A 201 17.38 -5.19 -2.29
N ARG A 202 16.22 -5.31 -1.63
CA ARG A 202 16.07 -6.15 -0.43
C ARG A 202 14.64 -6.65 -0.30
N ARG A 203 14.50 -7.88 0.20
CA ARG A 203 13.26 -8.40 0.76
C ARG A 203 13.36 -8.49 2.28
N ILE A 204 12.33 -8.01 2.95
CA ILE A 204 12.04 -8.31 4.35
C ILE A 204 10.78 -9.17 4.31
N THR A 205 10.84 -10.35 4.89
CA THR A 205 9.77 -11.36 4.90
C THR A 205 9.37 -11.68 6.34
N ALA A 206 8.35 -12.53 6.53
CA ALA A 206 7.94 -12.97 7.86
C ALA A 206 9.06 -13.74 8.63
N ASN A 207 10.07 -14.23 7.92
CA ASN A 207 11.20 -14.99 8.49
C ASN A 207 12.50 -14.18 8.53
N THR A 208 12.47 -12.88 8.21
CA THR A 208 13.64 -12.02 8.40
C THR A 208 13.85 -11.78 9.89
N PRO A 209 15.06 -12.01 10.44
CA PRO A 209 15.34 -11.64 11.83
C PRO A 209 15.21 -10.13 12.02
N ILE A 210 14.43 -9.72 13.02
CA ILE A 210 14.14 -8.32 13.36
C ILE A 210 14.33 -8.14 14.87
N ASP A 211 14.99 -7.06 15.27
CA ASP A 211 15.18 -6.67 16.66
C ASP A 211 13.93 -5.94 17.20
N ILE A 212 13.58 -6.18 18.47
CA ILE A 212 12.47 -5.54 19.17
C ILE A 212 12.98 -4.31 19.90
N GLY A 213 12.64 -3.12 19.39
CA GLY A 213 12.91 -1.86 20.08
C GLY A 213 11.83 -1.42 21.08
N GLY A 214 12.15 -0.43 21.91
CA GLY A 214 11.18 0.26 22.76
C GLY A 214 10.85 -0.44 24.09
N PRO A 215 9.87 0.08 24.86
CA PRO A 215 9.63 -0.35 26.24
C PRO A 215 9.19 -1.81 26.42
N ALA A 216 8.70 -2.46 25.36
CA ALA A 216 8.29 -3.87 25.40
C ALA A 216 9.47 -4.84 25.23
N ARG A 217 10.65 -4.37 24.82
CA ARG A 217 11.84 -5.20 24.65
C ARG A 217 12.17 -5.96 25.93
N GLY A 218 12.35 -7.28 25.80
CA GLY A 218 12.71 -8.16 26.90
C GLY A 218 11.61 -8.40 27.95
N ALA A 219 10.40 -7.84 27.75
CA ALA A 219 9.26 -8.10 28.62
C ALA A 219 8.88 -9.59 28.59
N THR A 220 8.39 -10.14 29.71
CA THR A 220 8.03 -11.57 29.82
C THR A 220 7.07 -12.03 28.72
N LEU A 221 6.15 -11.18 28.28
CA LEU A 221 5.17 -11.50 27.21
C LEU A 221 5.78 -11.53 25.80
N MET A 222 6.98 -10.99 25.61
CA MET A 222 7.71 -11.05 24.33
C MET A 222 8.62 -12.28 24.22
N ARG A 223 8.84 -13.01 25.32
CA ARG A 223 9.73 -14.17 25.37
C ARG A 223 9.02 -15.41 24.86
N THR A 224 9.70 -16.19 24.03
CA THR A 224 9.22 -17.46 23.50
C THR A 224 10.27 -18.55 23.71
N LYS A 225 9.95 -19.80 23.39
CA LYS A 225 10.94 -20.88 23.39
C LYS A 225 12.09 -20.60 22.39
N ASN A 226 11.79 -19.92 21.28
CA ASN A 226 12.75 -19.67 20.21
C ASN A 226 13.53 -18.36 20.40
N ASP A 227 13.03 -17.48 21.25
CA ASP A 227 13.68 -16.26 21.69
C ASP A 227 13.39 -16.05 23.19
N PRO A 228 14.20 -16.68 24.08
CA PRO A 228 14.00 -16.60 25.52
C PRO A 228 14.25 -15.21 26.10
N ASP A 229 14.97 -14.35 25.37
CA ASP A 229 15.33 -13.02 25.82
C ASP A 229 14.27 -11.98 25.41
N GLY A 230 13.48 -12.23 24.36
CA GLY A 230 12.38 -11.37 23.91
C GLY A 230 12.89 -10.13 23.19
N VAL A 231 13.84 -10.34 22.28
CA VAL A 231 14.71 -9.31 21.70
C VAL A 231 14.84 -9.38 20.20
#